data_AF-A0A3M1IFY9-F1
#
_entry.id   AF-A0A3M1IFY9-F1
#
_cell.length_a   1.000
_cell.length_b   1.000
_cell.length_c   1.000
_cell.angle_alpha   90.00
_cell.angle_beta   90.00
_cell.angle_gamma   90.00
#
_symmetry.space_group_name_H-M   'P 1'
#
loop_
_entity.id
_entity.type
_entity.pdbx_description
1 polymer ?
#
loop_
_entity_poly.entity_id
_entity_poly.type
_entity_poly.pdbx_seq_one_letter_code
_entity_poly.pdbx_strand_id
1 'polypeptide(L)'
;MRKIYFLFIASLFVAHCQLLREELRKNAPEVSLKKATLVGFDLNAAEVDFLYEIRNKINFGITFSRLKFQLFVDGKKLIDADNPKNVSLAPKGTSEFTIRQKFTYSEVADSLLNLFKKENVEVKLKGIVGVVVPKINESIEVPFEGSMTVPVPKLPKITFGKFRYVKANLNPFNPSARFELSFAITNPNPFPITIAPSGYSFQAAGKDLIRGQVKETLLKAKQQKMVKVPVVLKGKEIIDLVPKLRDFKSLDYKFSGEINLKTLGQPLRLPFTIP
;
A
#
# COMPACT_ATOMS: atom_id res chain seq x y z
N MET A 1 35.69 -24.53 61.16
CA MET A 1 36.09 -24.23 59.76
C MET A 1 35.14 -24.79 58.68
N ARG A 2 33.87 -25.07 58.99
CA ARG A 2 32.93 -25.74 58.06
C ARG A 2 31.83 -24.82 57.48
N LYS A 3 31.76 -23.56 57.93
CA LYS A 3 30.77 -22.55 57.47
C LYS A 3 31.26 -21.65 56.31
N ILE A 4 32.55 -21.64 55.99
CA ILE A 4 33.13 -20.78 54.94
C ILE A 4 32.97 -21.39 53.53
N TYR A 5 32.92 -22.73 53.41
CA TYR A 5 32.72 -23.40 52.12
C TYR A 5 31.30 -23.24 51.55
N PHE A 6 30.29 -22.99 52.39
CA PHE A 6 28.91 -22.82 51.93
C PHE A 6 28.64 -21.46 51.26
N LEU A 7 29.45 -20.44 51.58
CA LEU A 7 29.36 -19.11 50.97
C LEU A 7 30.05 -19.04 49.60
N PHE A 8 31.00 -19.93 49.31
CA PHE A 8 31.72 -19.94 48.02
C PHE A 8 30.92 -20.62 46.90
N ILE A 9 30.09 -21.63 47.22
CA ILE A 9 29.28 -22.38 46.25
C ILE A 9 28.06 -21.56 45.77
N ALA A 10 27.50 -20.71 46.62
CA ALA A 10 26.39 -19.83 46.25
C ALA A 10 26.81 -18.72 45.26
N SER A 11 28.06 -18.23 45.34
CA SER A 11 28.62 -17.22 44.43
C SER A 11 28.85 -17.76 42.99
N LEU A 12 29.19 -19.04 42.85
CA LEU A 12 29.45 -19.68 41.55
C LEU A 12 28.20 -19.88 40.67
N PHE A 13 27.00 -19.99 41.26
CA PHE A 13 25.76 -20.17 40.50
C PHE A 13 25.21 -18.88 39.87
N VAL A 14 25.43 -17.72 40.50
CA VAL A 14 24.90 -16.44 40.00
C VAL A 14 25.65 -15.96 38.74
N ALA A 15 26.96 -16.19 38.69
CA ALA A 15 27.80 -15.81 37.56
C ALA A 15 27.45 -16.56 36.26
N HIS A 16 27.03 -17.83 36.35
CA HIS A 16 26.65 -18.64 35.19
C HIS A 16 25.37 -18.15 34.52
N CYS A 17 24.41 -17.64 35.29
CA CYS A 17 23.16 -17.11 34.73
C CYS A 17 23.43 -15.80 33.96
N GLN A 18 24.34 -14.97 34.46
CA GLN A 18 24.72 -13.71 33.81
C GLN A 18 25.49 -13.94 32.51
N LEU A 19 26.41 -14.92 32.49
CA LEU A 19 27.16 -15.32 31.29
C LEU A 19 26.25 -15.92 30.21
N LEU A 20 25.29 -16.77 30.60
CA LEU A 20 24.28 -17.32 29.70
C LEU A 20 23.39 -16.21 29.12
N ARG A 21 23.04 -15.21 29.93
CA ARG A 21 22.27 -14.04 29.49
C ARG A 21 23.04 -13.20 28.47
N GLU A 22 24.34 -12.98 28.68
CA GLU A 22 25.19 -12.29 27.71
C GLU A 22 25.34 -13.08 26.41
N GLU A 23 25.57 -14.39 26.50
CA GLU A 23 25.69 -15.24 25.31
C GLU A 23 24.38 -15.31 24.52
N LEU A 24 23.23 -15.32 25.21
CA LEU A 24 21.90 -15.26 24.59
C LEU A 24 21.57 -13.88 24.01
N ARG A 25 22.09 -12.80 24.59
CA ARG A 25 22.00 -11.45 24.00
C ARG A 25 22.88 -11.32 22.77
N LYS A 26 24.10 -11.87 22.81
CA LYS A 26 25.05 -11.88 21.70
C LYS A 26 24.56 -12.76 20.54
N ASN A 27 23.93 -13.89 20.85
CA ASN A 27 23.33 -14.81 19.89
C ASN A 27 21.80 -14.71 19.88
N ALA A 28 21.30 -13.51 20.16
CA ALA A 28 19.91 -13.13 20.03
C ALA A 28 19.29 -13.70 18.75
N PRO A 29 18.06 -14.24 18.79
CA PRO A 29 17.36 -14.57 17.57
C PRO A 29 17.30 -13.35 16.66
N GLU A 30 17.65 -13.57 15.40
CA GLU A 30 17.61 -12.50 14.42
C GLU A 30 16.20 -12.41 13.86
N VAL A 31 15.55 -11.27 14.08
CA VAL A 31 14.28 -10.94 13.45
C VAL A 31 14.55 -9.99 12.31
N SER A 32 14.23 -10.41 11.10
CA SER A 32 14.39 -9.60 9.90
C SER A 32 13.05 -9.38 9.23
N LEU A 33 12.78 -8.14 8.81
CA LEU A 33 11.64 -7.83 7.96
C LEU A 33 11.97 -8.30 6.54
N LYS A 34 11.35 -9.40 6.11
CA LYS A 34 11.56 -9.94 4.76
C LYS A 34 10.77 -9.15 3.73
N LYS A 35 9.53 -8.80 4.08
CA LYS A 35 8.61 -8.16 3.15
C LYS A 35 7.58 -7.33 3.89
N ALA A 36 7.35 -6.11 3.42
CA ALA A 36 6.14 -5.36 3.73
C ALA A 36 5.24 -5.40 2.49
N THR A 37 4.01 -5.86 2.66
CA THR A 37 3.02 -5.93 1.58
C THR A 37 1.85 -5.03 1.96
N LEU A 38 1.63 -3.96 1.22
CA LEU A 38 0.39 -3.20 1.32
C LEU A 38 -0.75 -4.15 0.90
N VAL A 39 -1.67 -4.46 1.81
CA VAL A 39 -2.79 -5.39 1.58
C VAL A 39 -4.12 -4.67 1.39
N GLY A 40 -4.14 -3.37 1.63
CA GLY A 40 -5.28 -2.52 1.38
C GLY A 40 -4.95 -1.07 1.68
N PHE A 41 -5.59 -0.14 0.99
CA PHE A 41 -5.68 1.23 1.45
C PHE A 41 -6.94 1.89 0.90
N ASP A 42 -7.48 2.83 1.66
CA ASP A 42 -8.56 3.71 1.24
C ASP A 42 -8.18 5.17 1.52
N LEU A 43 -9.16 6.07 1.62
CA LEU A 43 -8.96 7.49 1.94
C LEU A 43 -8.77 7.78 3.43
N ASN A 44 -8.94 6.77 4.29
CA ASN A 44 -8.92 6.88 5.74
C ASN A 44 -7.79 6.08 6.37
N ALA A 45 -7.38 4.96 5.77
CA ALA A 45 -6.37 4.08 6.32
C ALA A 45 -5.62 3.28 5.25
N ALA A 46 -4.44 2.79 5.64
CA ALA A 46 -3.70 1.74 4.93
C ALA A 46 -3.57 0.50 5.83
N GLU A 47 -3.61 -0.69 5.23
CA GLU A 47 -3.36 -1.97 5.89
C GLU A 47 -2.12 -2.62 5.26
N VAL A 48 -1.16 -2.99 6.10
CA VAL A 48 0.11 -3.57 5.66
C VAL A 48 0.36 -4.88 6.41
N ASP A 49 0.65 -5.93 5.65
CA ASP A 49 1.16 -7.19 6.17
C ASP A 49 2.69 -7.15 6.17
N PHE A 50 3.28 -7.24 7.35
CA PHE A 50 4.72 -7.35 7.55
C PHE A 50 5.08 -8.81 7.77
N LEU A 51 5.75 -9.43 6.80
CA LEU A 51 6.30 -10.78 6.88
C LEU A 51 7.70 -10.71 7.51
N TYR A 52 7.82 -11.33 8.66
CA TYR A 52 9.07 -11.43 9.39
C TYR A 52 9.64 -12.83 9.28
N GLU A 53 10.96 -12.92 9.15
CA GLU A 53 11.71 -14.14 9.39
C GLU A 53 12.38 -14.01 10.75
N ILE A 54 12.20 -15.02 11.60
CA ILE A 54 12.96 -15.18 12.84
C ILE A 54 13.90 -16.37 12.70
N ARG A 55 15.18 -16.13 12.95
CA ARG A 55 16.23 -17.14 12.92
C ARG A 55 16.79 -17.37 14.31
N ASN A 56 16.68 -18.60 14.78
CA ASN A 56 17.35 -19.06 15.98
C ASN A 56 18.86 -19.18 15.68
N LYS A 57 19.70 -18.37 16.35
CA LYS A 57 21.16 -18.41 16.18
C LYS A 57 21.86 -19.40 17.11
N ILE A 58 21.16 -20.03 18.05
CA ILE A 58 21.75 -20.90 19.07
C ILE A 58 21.47 -22.38 18.79
N ASN A 59 22.26 -23.25 19.42
CA ASN A 59 22.28 -24.71 19.17
C ASN A 59 21.22 -25.49 19.97
N PHE A 60 20.17 -24.82 20.47
CA PHE A 60 19.06 -25.47 21.15
C PHE A 60 17.74 -24.79 20.81
N GLY A 61 16.62 -25.50 21.03
CA GLY A 61 15.30 -25.01 20.72
C GLY A 61 14.85 -23.89 21.66
N ILE A 62 14.12 -22.92 21.12
CA ILE A 62 13.60 -21.76 21.87
C ILE A 62 12.14 -21.52 21.51
N THR A 63 11.38 -20.92 22.43
CA THR A 63 10.01 -20.50 22.17
C THR A 63 9.92 -18.98 22.18
N PHE A 64 9.46 -18.41 21.08
CA PHE A 64 9.18 -17.00 20.96
C PHE A 64 7.80 -16.67 21.55
N SER A 65 7.81 -16.02 22.71
CA SER A 65 6.64 -15.83 23.59
C SER A 65 5.96 -14.44 23.47
N ARG A 66 6.71 -13.42 23.06
CA ARG A 66 6.21 -12.03 22.99
C ARG A 66 6.97 -11.22 21.96
N LEU A 67 6.26 -10.40 21.20
CA LEU A 67 6.83 -9.42 20.28
C LEU A 67 6.32 -8.02 20.65
N LYS A 68 7.18 -7.19 21.21
CA LYS A 68 6.92 -5.77 21.39
C LYS A 68 7.69 -4.98 20.36
N PHE A 69 7.05 -4.10 19.61
CA PHE A 69 7.75 -3.31 18.60
C PHE A 69 7.10 -1.96 18.35
N GLN A 70 7.93 -1.05 17.86
CA GLN A 70 7.58 0.28 17.43
C GLN A 70 7.95 0.43 15.96
N LEU A 71 7.00 0.90 15.15
CA LEU A 71 7.24 1.27 13.75
C LEU A 71 7.32 2.78 13.63
N PHE A 72 8.32 3.23 12.89
CA PHE A 72 8.56 4.62 12.55
C PHE A 72 8.51 4.79 11.04
N VAL A 73 7.87 5.85 10.56
CA VAL A 73 7.89 6.27 9.16
C VAL A 73 8.44 7.68 9.10
N ASP A 74 9.54 7.87 8.37
CA ASP A 74 10.31 9.12 8.34
C ASP A 74 10.58 9.69 9.75
N GLY A 75 10.97 8.82 10.68
CA GLY A 75 11.27 9.17 12.06
C GLY A 75 10.06 9.38 12.98
N LYS A 76 8.83 9.45 12.46
CA LYS A 76 7.62 9.56 13.28
C LYS A 76 7.13 8.19 13.71
N LYS A 77 6.95 7.97 15.02
CA LYS A 77 6.37 6.73 15.56
C LYS A 77 4.91 6.65 15.12
N LEU A 78 4.56 5.59 14.39
CA LEU A 78 3.20 5.32 13.94
C LEU A 78 2.54 4.20 14.72
N ILE A 79 3.32 3.20 15.14
CA ILE A 79 2.81 2.04 15.86
C ILE A 79 3.63 1.82 17.12
N ASP A 80 2.93 1.40 18.16
CA ASP A 80 3.48 0.82 19.37
C ASP A 80 2.64 -0.43 19.65
N ALA A 81 3.16 -1.60 19.29
CA ALA A 81 2.43 -2.85 19.31
C ALA A 81 3.09 -3.82 20.28
N ASP A 82 2.25 -4.59 20.95
CA ASP A 82 2.67 -5.57 21.93
C ASP A 82 1.82 -6.82 21.80
N ASN A 83 2.41 -7.87 21.24
CA ASN A 83 1.70 -9.07 20.84
C ASN A 83 2.26 -10.28 21.56
N PRO A 84 1.45 -11.07 22.28
CA PRO A 84 1.85 -12.40 22.67
C PRO A 84 2.07 -13.25 21.41
N LYS A 85 3.08 -14.11 21.45
CA LYS A 85 3.43 -15.05 20.40
C LYS A 85 3.69 -16.42 21.01
N ASN A 86 3.61 -17.47 20.20
CA ASN A 86 3.97 -18.81 20.63
C ASN A 86 4.54 -19.58 19.45
N VAL A 87 5.72 -19.15 18.99
CA VAL A 87 6.42 -19.78 17.86
C VAL A 87 7.60 -20.57 18.39
N SER A 88 7.55 -21.90 18.26
CA SER A 88 8.66 -22.77 18.63
C SER A 88 9.67 -22.84 17.48
N LEU A 89 10.96 -22.66 17.80
CA LEU A 89 12.06 -22.72 16.86
C LEU A 89 12.99 -23.87 17.22
N ALA A 90 13.24 -24.74 16.25
CA ALA A 90 14.28 -25.77 16.36
C ALA A 90 15.68 -25.14 16.54
N PRO A 91 16.67 -25.89 17.03
CA PRO A 91 18.07 -25.46 17.04
C PRO A 91 18.51 -24.97 15.66
N LYS A 92 19.14 -23.79 15.58
CA LYS A 92 19.53 -23.16 14.30
C LYS A 92 18.39 -23.01 13.27
N GLY A 93 17.15 -23.16 13.70
CA GLY A 93 15.95 -23.16 12.86
C GLY A 93 15.51 -21.76 12.49
N THR A 94 14.63 -21.70 11.49
CA THR A 94 14.02 -20.46 11.00
C THR A 94 12.51 -20.65 10.94
N SER A 95 11.75 -19.59 11.22
CA SER A 95 10.30 -19.55 11.04
C SER A 95 9.87 -18.19 10.52
N GLU A 96 8.72 -18.14 9.88
CA GLU A 96 8.11 -16.91 9.39
C GLU A 96 6.81 -16.63 10.13
N PHE A 97 6.52 -15.35 10.35
CA PHE A 97 5.23 -14.91 10.89
C PHE A 97 4.82 -13.57 10.29
N THR A 98 3.51 -13.38 10.16
CA THR A 98 2.93 -12.15 9.60
C THR A 98 2.28 -11.33 10.70
N ILE A 99 2.50 -10.01 10.67
CA ILE A 99 1.75 -9.03 11.46
C ILE A 99 0.97 -8.15 10.49
N ARG A 100 -0.35 -8.15 10.62
CA ARG A 100 -1.23 -7.21 9.91
C ARG A 100 -1.46 -5.97 10.75
N GLN A 101 -1.20 -4.80 10.18
CA GLN A 101 -1.38 -3.55 10.88
C GLN A 101 -2.16 -2.54 10.04
N LYS A 102 -3.14 -1.91 10.68
CA LYS A 102 -3.93 -0.81 10.12
C LYS A 102 -3.35 0.51 10.59
N PHE A 103 -3.24 1.46 9.67
CA PHE A 103 -2.71 2.81 9.87
C PHE A 103 -3.80 3.81 9.51
N THR A 104 -4.39 4.50 10.48
CA THR A 104 -5.41 5.52 10.21
C THR A 104 -4.74 6.86 9.88
N TYR A 105 -5.18 7.54 8.83
CA TYR A 105 -4.55 8.78 8.39
C TYR A 105 -4.80 9.97 9.32
N SER A 106 -5.93 9.98 10.05
CA SER A 106 -6.21 11.00 11.07
C SER A 106 -5.17 11.00 12.20
N GLU A 107 -4.60 9.84 12.52
CA GLU A 107 -3.57 9.68 13.57
C GLU A 107 -2.18 10.18 13.10
N VAL A 108 -2.04 10.51 11.81
CA VAL A 108 -0.78 10.89 11.16
C VAL A 108 -0.89 12.23 10.39
N ALA A 109 -1.98 12.97 10.59
CA ALA A 109 -2.48 14.07 9.73
C ALA A 109 -1.41 15.10 9.29
N ASP A 110 -0.64 15.69 10.21
CA ASP A 110 0.33 16.75 9.85
C ASP A 110 1.55 16.23 9.06
N SER A 111 1.80 14.92 9.11
CA SER A 111 2.93 14.29 8.42
C SER A 111 2.51 13.66 7.10
N LEU A 112 1.25 13.24 6.95
CA LEU A 112 0.78 12.50 5.76
C LEU A 112 0.71 13.32 4.49
N LEU A 113 0.24 14.57 4.53
CA LEU A 113 0.22 15.42 3.33
C LEU A 113 1.63 15.64 2.78
N ASN A 114 2.64 15.62 3.64
CA ASN A 114 4.04 15.70 3.25
C ASN A 114 4.58 14.34 2.79
N LEU A 115 4.17 13.23 3.42
CA LEU A 115 4.51 11.88 2.97
C LEU A 115 3.96 11.59 1.56
N PHE A 116 2.70 11.92 1.27
CA PHE A 116 2.10 11.76 -0.06
C PHE A 116 2.75 12.62 -1.15
N LYS A 117 3.56 13.62 -0.80
CA LYS A 117 4.38 14.37 -1.77
C LYS A 117 5.68 13.65 -2.09
N LYS A 118 6.26 12.91 -1.14
CA LYS A 118 7.53 12.18 -1.32
C LYS A 118 7.39 10.99 -2.28
N GLU A 119 8.47 10.63 -2.95
CA GLU A 119 8.51 9.43 -3.80
C GLU A 119 8.71 8.16 -2.96
N ASN A 120 9.55 8.26 -1.93
CA ASN A 120 9.93 7.17 -1.05
C ASN A 120 9.96 7.65 0.41
N VAL A 121 9.79 6.73 1.35
CA VAL A 121 9.83 6.99 2.79
C VAL A 121 10.68 5.93 3.50
N GLU A 122 11.42 6.36 4.53
CA GLU A 122 12.15 5.43 5.40
C GLU A 122 11.17 4.79 6.39
N VAL A 123 11.17 3.47 6.46
CA VAL A 123 10.43 2.69 7.44
C VAL A 123 11.43 2.04 8.37
N LYS A 124 11.32 2.33 9.67
CA LYS A 124 12.22 1.82 10.71
C LYS A 124 11.42 1.07 11.77
N LEU A 125 11.95 -0.05 12.21
CA LEU A 125 11.35 -0.94 13.19
C LEU A 125 12.33 -1.10 14.35
N LYS A 126 11.84 -0.97 15.58
CA LYS A 126 12.60 -1.23 16.81
C LYS A 126 11.75 -2.03 17.76
N GLY A 127 12.30 -2.99 18.47
CA GLY A 127 11.50 -3.80 19.37
C GLY A 127 12.28 -4.71 20.28
N ILE A 128 11.52 -5.50 21.02
CA ILE A 128 11.98 -6.50 21.97
C ILE A 128 11.22 -7.81 21.71
N VAL A 129 11.98 -8.89 21.71
CA VAL A 129 11.55 -10.27 21.53
C VAL A 129 11.67 -10.98 22.87
N GLY A 130 10.57 -11.54 23.38
CA GLY A 130 10.57 -12.39 24.57
C GLY A 130 10.83 -13.85 24.19
N VAL A 131 11.96 -14.41 24.63
CA VAL A 131 12.40 -15.77 24.29
C VAL A 131 12.39 -16.64 25.54
N VAL A 132 11.53 -17.66 25.55
CA VAL A 132 11.52 -18.68 26.62
C VAL A 132 12.57 -19.73 26.30
N VAL A 133 13.47 -19.95 27.25
CA VAL A 133 14.51 -20.98 27.18
C VAL A 133 14.10 -22.16 28.05
N PRO A 134 13.83 -23.35 27.48
CA PRO A 134 13.33 -24.50 28.25
C PRO A 134 14.24 -24.93 29.40
N LYS A 135 15.55 -24.70 29.30
CA LYS A 135 16.51 -25.10 30.34
C LYS A 135 16.41 -24.28 31.63
N ILE A 136 15.87 -23.06 31.57
CA ILE A 136 15.81 -22.14 32.72
C ILE A 136 14.39 -21.67 33.04
N ASN A 137 13.39 -22.04 32.23
CA ASN A 137 11.98 -21.63 32.37
C ASN A 137 11.76 -20.11 32.56
N GLU A 138 12.71 -19.30 32.11
CA GLU A 138 12.62 -17.85 32.11
C GLU A 138 12.46 -17.32 30.67
N SER A 139 11.79 -16.19 30.55
CA SER A 139 11.74 -15.42 29.31
C SER A 139 12.83 -14.35 29.34
N ILE A 140 13.64 -14.30 28.28
CA ILE A 140 14.69 -13.29 28.10
C ILE A 140 14.23 -12.30 27.03
N GLU A 141 14.40 -11.02 27.34
CA GLU A 141 14.14 -9.94 26.41
C GLU A 141 15.36 -9.67 25.51
N VAL A 142 15.12 -9.72 24.20
CA VAL A 142 16.12 -9.55 23.17
C VAL A 142 15.74 -8.36 22.29
N PRO A 143 16.52 -7.25 22.29
CA PRO A 143 16.23 -6.11 21.43
C PRO A 143 16.57 -6.40 19.97
N PHE A 144 15.83 -5.80 19.05
CA PHE A 144 16.11 -5.83 17.61
C PHE A 144 15.77 -4.50 16.94
N GLU A 145 16.42 -4.22 15.81
CA GLU A 145 16.09 -3.09 14.95
C GLU A 145 16.33 -3.41 13.46
N GLY A 146 15.62 -2.69 12.59
CA GLY A 146 15.78 -2.78 11.14
C GLY A 146 15.19 -1.57 10.43
N SER A 147 15.65 -1.28 9.22
CA SER A 147 15.09 -0.20 8.39
C SER A 147 15.10 -0.55 6.90
N MET A 148 14.16 0.03 6.15
CA MET A 148 14.09 -0.07 4.69
C MET A 148 13.43 1.16 4.09
N THR A 149 13.60 1.35 2.78
CA THR A 149 12.93 2.42 2.03
C THR A 149 11.78 1.85 1.21
N VAL A 150 10.59 2.46 1.31
CA VAL A 150 9.36 2.00 0.63
C VAL A 150 8.80 3.12 -0.26
N PRO A 151 8.36 2.82 -1.50
CA PRO A 151 7.75 3.83 -2.37
C PRO A 151 6.37 4.25 -1.86
N VAL A 152 6.05 5.54 -1.96
CA VAL A 152 4.75 6.08 -1.58
C VAL A 152 3.75 5.90 -2.72
N PRO A 153 2.59 5.25 -2.49
CA PRO A 153 1.53 5.15 -3.49
C PRO A 153 1.05 6.51 -3.99
N LYS A 154 1.01 6.69 -5.31
CA LYS A 154 0.51 7.87 -6.01
C LYS A 154 -0.79 7.56 -6.74
N LEU A 155 -1.63 8.56 -6.90
CA LEU A 155 -2.85 8.42 -7.69
C LEU A 155 -2.53 8.33 -9.19
N PRO A 156 -3.26 7.51 -9.97
CA PRO A 156 -3.17 7.54 -11.42
C PRO A 156 -3.47 8.93 -11.98
N LYS A 157 -2.72 9.33 -13.01
CA LYS A 157 -2.96 10.59 -13.72
C LYS A 157 -3.86 10.34 -14.92
N ILE A 158 -4.93 11.11 -15.05
CA ILE A 158 -5.79 11.13 -16.24
C ILE A 158 -5.42 12.36 -17.06
N THR A 159 -5.24 12.18 -18.36
CA THR A 159 -4.98 13.27 -19.30
C THR A 159 -5.94 13.17 -20.48
N PHE A 160 -6.53 14.30 -20.86
CA PHE A 160 -7.32 14.38 -22.07
C PHE A 160 -6.43 14.11 -23.28
N GLY A 161 -6.90 13.26 -24.20
CA GLY A 161 -6.20 12.94 -25.44
C GLY A 161 -6.77 13.73 -26.60
N LYS A 162 -7.70 13.12 -27.32
CA LYS A 162 -8.31 13.69 -28.53
C LYS A 162 -9.80 13.41 -28.55
N PHE A 163 -10.57 14.37 -29.05
CA PHE A 163 -11.95 14.18 -29.49
C PHE A 163 -12.00 14.23 -31.02
N ARG A 164 -12.27 13.09 -31.66
CA ARG A 164 -12.13 12.92 -33.11
C ARG A 164 -13.47 12.64 -33.75
N TYR A 165 -13.82 13.41 -34.77
CA TYR A 165 -14.94 13.09 -35.65
C TYR A 165 -14.65 11.80 -36.44
N VAL A 166 -15.60 10.86 -36.44
CA VAL A 166 -15.50 9.60 -37.19
C VAL A 166 -16.39 9.66 -38.42
N LYS A 167 -17.70 9.85 -38.23
CA LYS A 167 -18.69 9.95 -39.31
C LYS A 167 -19.99 10.57 -38.81
N ALA A 168 -20.83 11.04 -39.73
CA ALA A 168 -22.20 11.44 -39.44
C ALA A 168 -23.15 11.01 -40.56
N ASN A 169 -24.39 10.74 -40.19
CA ASN A 169 -25.53 10.67 -41.08
C ASN A 169 -26.40 11.88 -40.74
N LEU A 170 -26.56 12.82 -41.66
CA LEU A 170 -27.35 14.04 -41.44
C LEU A 170 -28.71 13.96 -42.15
N ASN A 171 -29.23 12.76 -42.42
CA ASN A 171 -30.58 12.57 -42.90
C ASN A 171 -31.58 13.25 -41.94
N PRO A 172 -32.47 14.15 -42.43
CA PRO A 172 -33.44 14.87 -41.61
C PRO A 172 -34.35 13.98 -40.74
N PHE A 173 -34.59 12.73 -41.15
CA PHE A 173 -35.47 11.80 -40.44
C PHE A 173 -34.75 10.97 -39.37
N ASN A 174 -33.43 10.75 -39.49
CA ASN A 174 -32.65 9.97 -38.52
C ASN A 174 -31.18 10.43 -38.46
N PRO A 175 -30.93 11.66 -37.99
CA PRO A 175 -29.58 12.18 -37.90
C PRO A 175 -28.79 11.52 -36.76
N SER A 176 -27.53 11.18 -37.03
CA SER A 176 -26.60 10.61 -36.06
C SER A 176 -25.17 11.04 -36.36
N ALA A 177 -24.35 11.11 -35.33
CA ALA A 177 -22.92 11.38 -35.46
C ALA A 177 -22.12 10.49 -34.52
N ARG A 178 -20.96 10.04 -34.99
CA ARG A 178 -20.01 9.24 -34.23
C ARG A 178 -18.71 10.01 -34.09
N PHE A 179 -18.27 10.13 -32.85
CA PHE A 179 -16.97 10.64 -32.46
C PHE A 179 -16.22 9.58 -31.67
N GLU A 180 -14.91 9.75 -31.54
CA GLU A 180 -14.05 8.96 -30.67
C GLU A 180 -13.37 9.92 -29.68
N LEU A 181 -13.70 9.75 -28.40
CA LEU A 181 -13.01 10.41 -27.30
C LEU A 181 -11.87 9.51 -26.84
N SER A 182 -10.70 10.08 -26.60
CA SER A 182 -9.57 9.36 -26.04
C SER A 182 -8.97 10.11 -24.87
N PHE A 183 -8.58 9.35 -23.84
CA PHE A 183 -7.84 9.85 -22.68
C PHE A 183 -6.73 8.86 -22.34
N ALA A 184 -5.64 9.38 -21.79
CA ALA A 184 -4.56 8.55 -21.29
C ALA A 184 -4.70 8.42 -19.77
N ILE A 185 -4.64 7.19 -19.29
CA ILE A 185 -4.52 6.90 -17.87
C ILE A 185 -3.10 6.39 -17.62
N THR A 186 -2.37 7.09 -16.77
CA THR A 186 -0.99 6.77 -16.42
C THR A 186 -0.95 6.27 -14.98
N ASN A 187 -0.41 5.07 -14.79
CA ASN A 187 -0.03 4.55 -13.48
C ASN A 187 1.38 5.05 -13.14
N PRO A 188 1.57 6.02 -12.24
CA PRO A 188 2.90 6.48 -11.84
C PRO A 188 3.59 5.55 -10.84
N ASN A 189 2.94 4.50 -10.34
CA ASN A 189 3.49 3.63 -9.30
C ASN A 189 4.41 2.54 -9.87
N PRO A 190 5.39 2.06 -9.08
CA PRO A 190 6.23 0.92 -9.44
C PRO A 190 5.52 -0.44 -9.30
N PHE A 191 4.21 -0.44 -9.06
CA PHE A 191 3.37 -1.63 -8.91
C PHE A 191 2.09 -1.50 -9.75
N PRO A 192 1.45 -2.62 -10.15
CA PRO A 192 0.23 -2.59 -10.96
C PRO A 192 -0.99 -2.03 -10.22
N ILE A 193 -1.93 -1.45 -10.95
CA ILE A 193 -3.22 -0.95 -10.46
C ILE A 193 -4.34 -1.46 -11.36
N THR A 194 -5.45 -1.88 -10.77
CA THR A 194 -6.66 -2.24 -11.52
C THR A 194 -7.67 -1.10 -11.43
N ILE A 195 -8.12 -0.59 -12.56
CA ILE A 195 -9.26 0.32 -12.66
C ILE A 195 -10.51 -0.54 -12.75
N ALA A 196 -11.37 -0.48 -11.75
CA ALA A 196 -12.68 -1.11 -11.76
C ALA A 196 -13.65 -0.37 -12.70
N PRO A 197 -14.81 -0.99 -13.03
CA PRO A 197 -15.83 -0.32 -13.82
C PRO A 197 -16.18 1.06 -13.27
N SER A 198 -16.10 2.08 -14.14
CA SER A 198 -16.05 3.48 -13.74
C SER A 198 -16.92 4.33 -14.65
N GLY A 199 -17.81 5.14 -14.08
CA GLY A 199 -18.73 5.99 -14.83
C GLY A 199 -18.05 7.27 -15.31
N TYR A 200 -18.43 7.74 -16.49
CA TYR A 200 -18.01 9.04 -17.02
C TYR A 200 -19.17 9.76 -17.72
N SER A 201 -19.00 11.06 -17.85
CA SER A 201 -19.87 11.99 -18.55
C SER A 201 -19.01 12.97 -19.35
N PHE A 202 -19.46 13.30 -20.56
CA PHE A 202 -18.80 14.29 -21.40
C PHE A 202 -19.82 15.33 -21.83
N GLN A 203 -19.48 16.59 -21.56
CA GLN A 203 -20.21 17.77 -21.97
C GLN A 203 -19.37 18.55 -22.95
N ALA A 204 -20.01 19.11 -23.98
CA ALA A 204 -19.38 20.08 -24.85
C ALA A 204 -20.44 21.01 -25.43
N ALA A 205 -20.07 22.27 -25.71
CA ALA A 205 -21.03 23.30 -26.13
C ALA A 205 -22.23 23.46 -25.16
N GLY A 206 -21.99 23.27 -23.86
CA GLY A 206 -23.03 23.34 -22.82
C GLY A 206 -24.06 22.20 -22.83
N LYS A 207 -23.85 21.14 -23.63
CA LYS A 207 -24.76 19.98 -23.71
C LYS A 207 -24.11 18.70 -23.17
N ASP A 208 -24.88 17.89 -22.45
CA ASP A 208 -24.52 16.52 -22.09
C ASP A 208 -24.52 15.65 -23.35
N LEU A 209 -23.33 15.24 -23.80
CA LEU A 209 -23.16 14.50 -25.06
C LEU A 209 -23.17 12.98 -24.87
N ILE A 210 -22.57 12.49 -23.78
CA ILE A 210 -22.56 11.06 -23.47
C ILE A 210 -22.39 10.81 -21.98
N ARG A 211 -22.99 9.71 -21.54
CA ARG A 211 -22.65 9.02 -20.29
C ARG A 211 -22.31 7.58 -20.61
N GLY A 212 -21.31 7.03 -19.94
CA GLY A 212 -20.91 5.64 -20.16
C GLY A 212 -20.05 5.09 -19.04
N GLN A 213 -19.59 3.86 -19.24
CA GLN A 213 -18.72 3.17 -18.29
C GLN A 213 -17.45 2.67 -18.97
N VAL A 214 -16.31 2.88 -18.31
CA VAL A 214 -15.05 2.23 -18.65
C VAL A 214 -15.08 0.82 -18.08
N LYS A 215 -14.67 -0.17 -18.87
CA LYS A 215 -14.53 -1.56 -18.40
C LYS A 215 -13.34 -1.71 -17.47
N GLU A 216 -13.34 -2.78 -16.66
CA GLU A 216 -12.19 -3.10 -15.82
C GLU A 216 -10.90 -3.17 -16.64
N THR A 217 -9.84 -2.56 -16.13
CA THR A 217 -8.56 -2.41 -16.84
C THR A 217 -7.39 -2.50 -15.86
N LEU A 218 -6.53 -3.49 -16.07
CA LEU A 218 -5.24 -3.59 -15.39
C LEU A 218 -4.22 -2.66 -16.06
N LEU A 219 -3.56 -1.82 -15.25
CA LEU A 219 -2.38 -1.04 -15.61
C LEU A 219 -1.16 -1.64 -14.92
N LYS A 220 -0.15 -2.06 -15.67
CA LYS A 220 1.15 -2.50 -15.13
C LYS A 220 1.87 -1.34 -14.45
N ALA A 221 2.93 -1.65 -13.70
CA ALA A 221 3.83 -0.66 -13.12
C ALA A 221 4.30 0.35 -14.18
N LYS A 222 4.26 1.64 -13.86
CA LYS A 222 4.68 2.76 -14.73
C LYS A 222 3.98 2.80 -16.11
N GLN A 223 2.90 2.05 -16.32
CA GLN A 223 2.24 1.96 -17.62
C GLN A 223 1.31 3.15 -17.86
N GLN A 224 1.35 3.66 -19.09
CA GLN A 224 0.31 4.50 -19.66
C GLN A 224 -0.57 3.69 -20.61
N LYS A 225 -1.88 3.82 -20.50
CA LYS A 225 -2.84 3.19 -21.41
C LYS A 225 -3.80 4.23 -21.97
N MET A 226 -3.96 4.19 -23.28
CA MET A 226 -4.98 4.98 -23.98
C MET A 226 -6.32 4.27 -23.89
N VAL A 227 -7.32 4.95 -23.34
CA VAL A 227 -8.71 4.50 -23.34
C VAL A 227 -9.44 5.27 -24.43
N LYS A 228 -10.11 4.54 -25.32
CA LYS A 228 -10.92 5.08 -26.41
C LYS A 228 -12.39 4.80 -26.12
N VAL A 229 -13.18 5.84 -26.15
CA VAL A 229 -14.61 5.83 -25.88
C VAL A 229 -15.35 6.25 -27.15
N PRO A 230 -16.20 5.37 -27.72
CA PRO A 230 -17.07 5.76 -28.81
C PRO A 230 -18.18 6.68 -28.28
N VAL A 231 -18.32 7.84 -28.90
CA VAL A 231 -19.40 8.79 -28.61
C VAL A 231 -20.38 8.74 -29.78
N VAL A 232 -21.62 8.32 -29.53
CA VAL A 232 -22.66 8.23 -30.55
C VAL A 232 -23.79 9.18 -30.17
N LEU A 233 -23.95 10.23 -30.96
CA LEU A 233 -25.03 11.19 -30.83
C LEU A 233 -26.16 10.79 -31.78
N LYS A 234 -27.42 10.89 -31.32
CA LYS A 234 -28.63 10.79 -32.17
C LYS A 234 -29.60 11.96 -31.92
N GLY A 235 -30.40 12.31 -32.91
CA GLY A 235 -31.46 13.33 -32.78
C GLY A 235 -31.22 14.61 -33.59
N LYS A 236 -32.30 15.37 -33.84
CA LYS A 236 -32.31 16.51 -34.78
C LYS A 236 -31.31 17.61 -34.41
N GLU A 237 -31.07 17.82 -33.11
CA GLU A 237 -30.13 18.83 -32.59
C GLU A 237 -28.67 18.62 -33.03
N ILE A 238 -28.33 17.44 -33.55
CA ILE A 238 -26.99 17.10 -34.02
C ILE A 238 -26.62 17.85 -35.28
N ILE A 239 -27.61 18.20 -36.10
CA ILE A 239 -27.38 18.92 -37.36
C ILE A 239 -26.64 20.24 -37.07
N ASP A 240 -27.03 20.94 -36.01
CA ASP A 240 -26.41 22.20 -35.59
C ASP A 240 -25.17 22.00 -34.69
N LEU A 241 -25.11 20.86 -33.99
CA LEU A 241 -24.06 20.57 -33.02
C LEU A 241 -22.79 20.00 -33.68
N VAL A 242 -22.92 19.17 -34.72
CA VAL A 242 -21.77 18.53 -35.40
C VAL A 242 -20.77 19.53 -35.96
N PRO A 243 -21.18 20.62 -36.66
CA PRO A 243 -20.24 21.63 -37.11
C PRO A 243 -19.42 22.22 -35.97
N LYS A 244 -20.06 22.53 -34.84
CA LYS A 244 -19.41 23.06 -33.62
C LYS A 244 -18.44 22.05 -33.00
N LEU A 245 -18.83 20.78 -32.95
CA LEU A 245 -18.02 19.70 -32.40
C LEU A 245 -16.83 19.30 -33.29
N ARG A 246 -16.88 19.59 -34.60
CA ARG A 246 -15.75 19.37 -35.51
C ARG A 246 -14.63 20.38 -35.25
N ASP A 247 -14.97 21.62 -34.92
CA ASP A 247 -13.99 22.64 -34.50
C ASP A 247 -13.78 22.61 -32.98
N PHE A 248 -13.26 21.50 -32.48
CA PHE A 248 -13.13 21.25 -31.05
C PHE A 248 -12.15 22.21 -30.33
N LYS A 249 -11.25 22.88 -31.07
CA LYS A 249 -10.18 23.69 -30.48
C LYS A 249 -10.68 24.97 -29.78
N SER A 250 -11.86 25.45 -30.13
CA SER A 250 -12.47 26.69 -29.63
C SER A 250 -13.66 26.44 -28.70
N LEU A 251 -13.93 25.17 -28.38
CA LEU A 251 -15.16 24.75 -27.72
C LEU A 251 -14.93 24.47 -26.23
N ASP A 252 -15.76 25.07 -25.38
CA ASP A 252 -15.83 24.67 -23.98
C ASP A 252 -16.33 23.23 -23.87
N TYR A 253 -15.53 22.39 -23.22
CA TYR A 253 -15.88 21.02 -22.90
C TYR A 253 -15.62 20.73 -21.42
N LYS A 254 -16.30 19.69 -20.92
CA LYS A 254 -16.11 19.20 -19.57
C LYS A 254 -16.23 17.69 -19.57
N PHE A 255 -15.14 17.02 -19.19
CA PHE A 255 -15.13 15.58 -19.01
C PHE A 255 -15.08 15.26 -17.53
N SER A 256 -16.17 14.71 -16.99
CA SER A 256 -16.30 14.42 -15.56
C SER A 256 -16.60 12.95 -15.35
N GLY A 257 -16.13 12.39 -14.25
CA GLY A 257 -16.42 11.00 -13.93
C GLY A 257 -15.90 10.61 -12.57
N GLU A 258 -16.03 9.32 -12.29
CA GLU A 258 -15.50 8.70 -11.08
C GLU A 258 -14.62 7.53 -11.51
N ILE A 259 -13.36 7.55 -11.09
CA ILE A 259 -12.50 6.38 -11.20
C ILE A 259 -12.64 5.56 -9.93
N ASN A 260 -13.08 4.33 -10.11
CA ASN A 260 -13.00 3.27 -9.13
C ASN A 260 -11.69 2.52 -9.34
N LEU A 261 -10.78 2.60 -8.38
CA LEU A 261 -9.55 1.81 -8.36
C LEU A 261 -9.75 0.62 -7.44
N LYS A 262 -9.34 -0.55 -7.89
CA LYS A 262 -9.02 -1.68 -7.02
C LYS A 262 -7.51 -1.69 -6.87
N THR A 263 -7.04 -1.14 -5.77
CA THR A 263 -5.63 -1.20 -5.40
C THR A 263 -5.51 -2.16 -4.24
N LEU A 264 -4.83 -3.29 -4.48
CA LEU A 264 -4.52 -4.27 -3.44
C LEU A 264 -5.81 -4.70 -2.69
N GLY A 265 -6.87 -5.03 -3.44
CA GLY A 265 -8.11 -5.52 -2.86
C GLY A 265 -9.07 -4.47 -2.26
N GLN A 266 -8.66 -3.20 -2.10
CA GLN A 266 -9.54 -2.16 -1.59
C GLN A 266 -10.05 -1.20 -2.67
N PRO A 267 -11.34 -0.79 -2.61
CA PRO A 267 -11.92 0.15 -3.55
C PRO A 267 -11.57 1.59 -3.17
N LEU A 268 -10.97 2.34 -4.11
CA LEU A 268 -10.74 3.78 -3.97
C LEU A 268 -11.53 4.53 -5.05
N ARG A 269 -12.32 5.51 -4.62
CA ARG A 269 -13.21 6.30 -5.48
C ARG A 269 -12.66 7.70 -5.65
N LEU A 270 -12.44 8.12 -6.89
CA LEU A 270 -11.84 9.41 -7.21
C LEU A 270 -12.69 10.15 -8.24
N PRO A 271 -13.42 11.21 -7.85
CA PRO A 271 -14.05 12.08 -8.82
C PRO A 271 -12.96 12.82 -9.60
N PHE A 272 -13.20 13.03 -10.88
CA PHE A 272 -12.36 13.90 -11.69
C PHE A 272 -13.22 14.80 -12.57
N THR A 273 -12.64 15.93 -12.95
CA THR A 273 -13.20 16.85 -13.94
C THR A 273 -12.03 17.41 -14.72
N ILE A 274 -12.09 17.29 -16.04
CA ILE A 274 -11.12 17.84 -16.98
C ILE A 274 -11.85 18.89 -17.82
N PRO A 275 -11.46 20.17 -17.73
CA PRO A 275 -11.88 21.20 -18.67
C PRO A 275 -11.20 21.06 -20.03
#